data_AF-A0A920B823-F1
#
_entry.id   AF-A0A920B823-F1
#
_cell.length_a   1.000
_cell.length_b   1.000
_cell.length_c   1.000
_cell.angle_alpha   90.00
_cell.angle_beta   90.00
_cell.angle_gamma   90.00
#
_symmetry.space_group_name_H-M   'P 1'
#
loop_
_entity.id
_entity.type
_entity.pdbx_description
1 polymer ?
#
loop_
_entity_poly.entity_id
_entity_poly.type
_entity_poly.pdbx_seq_one_letter_code
_entity_poly.pdbx_strand_id
1 'polypeptide(L)'
;MVRCTLILLFFIMFVPGVIASSIKDLINEQSKISPNISISIKNITKNKIIVSHRNKARMTPASNQKILTTLTGLEFLGPKYKFPTHIYFIDSIDDSGVY
;
A
#
# COMPACT_ATOMS: atom_id res chain seq x y z
N MET A 1 23.93 42.25 35.99
CA MET A 1 23.48 40.85 35.91
C MET A 1 22.16 40.65 35.15
N VAL A 2 21.39 41.70 34.84
CA VAL A 2 20.08 41.61 34.16
C VAL A 2 20.16 41.51 32.63
N ARG A 3 21.25 42.03 32.03
CA ARG A 3 21.46 42.05 30.57
C ARG A 3 21.76 40.67 29.97
N CYS A 4 22.46 39.80 30.71
CA CYS A 4 22.72 38.43 30.27
C CYS A 4 21.45 37.55 30.38
N THR A 5 20.60 37.79 31.39
CA THR A 5 19.34 37.06 31.56
C THR A 5 18.34 37.37 30.45
N LEU A 6 18.32 38.61 29.95
CA LEU A 6 17.44 39.02 28.85
C LEU A 6 17.87 38.41 27.49
N ILE A 7 19.18 38.28 27.26
CA ILE A 7 19.74 37.65 26.04
C ILE A 7 19.46 36.14 26.03
N LEU A 8 19.50 35.48 27.19
CA LEU A 8 19.18 34.06 27.32
C LEU A 8 17.69 33.77 27.04
N LEU A 9 16.80 34.67 27.45
CA LEU A 9 15.35 34.58 27.19
C LEU A 9 15.01 34.76 25.70
N PHE A 10 15.76 35.59 24.97
CA PHE A 10 15.56 35.81 23.53
C PHE A 10 15.97 34.59 22.69
N PHE A 11 16.95 33.80 23.14
CA PHE A 11 17.40 32.58 22.46
C PHE A 11 16.40 31.42 22.58
N ILE A 12 15.57 31.40 23.62
CA ILE A 12 14.54 30.35 23.83
C ILE A 12 13.32 30.55 22.90
N MET A 13 13.07 31.76 22.41
CA MET A 13 12.00 32.03 21.43
C MET A 13 12.35 31.63 19.99
N PHE A 14 13.61 31.34 19.68
CA PHE A 14 14.06 30.94 18.34
C PHE A 14 14.42 29.45 18.28
N VAL A 15 13.56 28.59 18.82
CA VAL A 15 13.57 27.19 18.41
C VAL A 15 12.78 27.14 17.10
N PRO A 16 13.43 27.00 15.92
CA PRO A 16 12.69 26.71 14.72
C PRO A 16 11.95 25.40 14.99
N GLY A 17 10.62 25.49 15.09
CA GLY A 17 9.79 24.31 15.25
C GLY A 17 10.18 23.32 14.16
N VAL A 18 10.50 22.08 14.55
CA VAL A 18 10.74 21.01 13.58
C VAL A 18 9.45 20.89 12.77
N ILE A 19 9.45 21.48 11.57
CA ILE A 19 8.30 21.44 10.67
C ILE A 19 8.21 20.00 10.21
N ALA A 20 7.25 19.25 10.73
CA ALA A 20 6.91 17.95 10.19
C ALA A 20 6.61 18.13 8.69
N SER A 21 7.34 17.44 7.82
CA SER A 21 7.17 17.57 6.38
C SER A 21 5.75 17.16 5.98
N SER A 22 5.13 17.93 5.08
CA SER A 22 3.82 17.55 4.56
C SER A 22 3.98 16.37 3.60
N ILE A 23 2.92 15.56 3.42
CA ILE A 23 2.92 14.48 2.43
C ILE A 23 3.22 15.03 1.02
N LYS A 24 2.79 16.26 0.70
CA LYS A 24 3.13 16.90 -0.58
C LYS A 24 4.63 17.13 -0.73
N ASP A 25 5.30 17.59 0.31
CA ASP A 25 6.74 17.85 0.27
C ASP A 25 7.51 16.54 0.06
N LEU A 26 7.12 15.48 0.77
CA LEU A 26 7.70 14.15 0.60
C LEU A 26 7.52 13.63 -0.84
N ILE A 27 6.31 13.77 -1.40
CA ILE A 27 6.03 13.37 -2.78
C ILE A 27 6.89 14.17 -3.76
N ASN A 28 7.02 15.48 -3.54
CA ASN A 28 7.82 16.34 -4.41
C ASN A 28 9.30 15.94 -4.39
N GLU A 29 9.88 15.70 -3.21
CA GLU A 29 11.27 15.23 -3.11
C GLU A 29 11.45 13.85 -3.75
N GLN A 30 10.55 12.90 -3.48
CA GLN A 30 10.63 11.56 -4.09
C GLN A 30 10.49 11.60 -5.61
N SER A 31 9.66 12.50 -6.14
CA SER A 31 9.44 12.66 -7.59
C SER A 31 10.71 13.14 -8.32
N LYS A 32 11.62 13.85 -7.64
CA LYS A 32 12.93 14.23 -8.21
C LYS A 32 13.84 13.02 -8.42
N ILE A 33 13.73 12.03 -7.53
CA ILE A 33 14.55 10.80 -7.55
C ILE A 33 13.91 9.75 -8.48
N SER A 34 12.60 9.54 -8.36
CA SER A 34 11.82 8.61 -9.16
C SER A 34 10.61 9.34 -9.74
N PRO A 35 10.71 9.92 -10.94
CA PRO A 35 9.63 10.69 -11.54
C PRO A 35 8.43 9.83 -11.92
N ASN A 36 8.63 8.51 -12.05
CA ASN A 36 7.56 7.58 -12.36
C ASN A 36 6.89 6.99 -11.10
N ILE A 37 6.35 7.86 -10.26
CA ILE A 37 5.52 7.50 -9.11
C ILE A 37 4.08 7.99 -9.29
N SER A 38 3.12 7.22 -8.77
CA SER A 38 1.71 7.58 -8.71
C SER A 38 1.20 7.29 -7.31
N ILE A 39 0.53 8.27 -6.68
CA ILE A 39 0.08 8.19 -5.30
C ILE A 39 -1.36 8.70 -5.22
N SER A 40 -2.25 7.91 -4.63
CA SER A 40 -3.62 8.29 -4.31
C SER A 40 -3.96 7.86 -2.90
N ILE A 41 -4.37 8.80 -2.06
CA ILE A 41 -4.86 8.52 -0.71
C ILE A 41 -6.30 8.99 -0.64
N LYS A 42 -7.20 8.08 -0.28
CA LYS A 42 -8.63 8.33 -0.21
C LYS A 42 -9.13 8.09 1.21
N ASN A 43 -9.86 9.06 1.75
CA ASN A 43 -10.69 8.84 2.91
C ASN A 43 -11.93 8.05 2.47
N ILE A 44 -12.01 6.79 2.91
CA ILE A 44 -13.08 5.88 2.50
C ILE A 44 -14.44 6.27 3.10
N THR A 45 -14.48 6.76 4.34
CA THR A 45 -15.72 7.16 5.04
C THR A 45 -16.36 8.39 4.38
N LYS A 46 -15.54 9.38 3.99
CA LYS A 46 -16.00 10.62 3.34
C LYS A 46 -16.03 10.53 1.82
N ASN A 47 -15.68 9.37 1.26
CA ASN A 47 -15.52 9.14 -0.18
C ASN A 47 -14.67 10.23 -0.90
N LYS A 48 -13.64 10.76 -0.23
CA LYS A 48 -12.87 11.93 -0.70
C LYS A 48 -11.40 11.59 -0.88
N ILE A 49 -10.84 11.91 -2.05
CA ILE A 49 -9.39 11.89 -2.27
C ILE A 49 -8.76 13.03 -1.49
N ILE A 50 -7.82 12.71 -0.60
CA ILE A 50 -7.12 13.68 0.26
C ILE A 50 -5.70 13.95 -0.21
N VAL A 51 -5.08 13.02 -0.96
CA VAL A 51 -3.81 13.22 -1.65
C VAL A 51 -3.91 12.62 -3.05
N SER A 52 -3.45 13.38 -4.04
CA SER A 52 -3.41 12.95 -5.44
C SER A 52 -2.12 13.43 -6.08
N HIS A 53 -1.32 12.49 -6.57
CA HIS A 53 -0.17 12.73 -7.41
C HIS A 53 -0.20 11.72 -8.56
N ARG A 54 -0.43 12.20 -9.79
CA ARG A 54 -0.52 11.35 -10.99
C ARG A 54 -1.47 10.14 -10.83
N ASN A 55 -2.56 10.28 -10.06
CA ASN A 55 -3.46 9.17 -9.68
C ASN A 55 -4.20 8.51 -10.86
N LYS A 56 -4.19 9.13 -12.05
CA LYS A 56 -4.75 8.57 -13.30
C LYS A 56 -3.68 8.02 -14.25
N ALA A 57 -2.40 8.08 -13.86
CA ALA A 57 -1.33 7.54 -14.69
C ALA A 57 -1.41 6.00 -14.73
N ARG A 58 -1.16 5.43 -15.91
CA ARG A 58 -0.99 3.98 -16.05
C ARG A 58 0.37 3.59 -15.50
N MET A 59 0.39 2.65 -14.58
CA MET A 59 1.58 2.15 -13.91
C MET A 59 1.65 0.63 -14.06
N THR A 60 2.86 0.06 -14.08
CA THR A 60 3.03 -1.39 -13.96
C THR A 60 2.75 -1.79 -12.50
N PRO A 61 1.70 -2.58 -12.21
CA PRO A 61 1.26 -2.81 -10.83
C PRO A 61 2.12 -3.84 -10.08
N ALA A 62 2.93 -4.64 -10.79
CA ALA A 62 3.62 -5.80 -10.23
C ALA A 62 2.66 -6.67 -9.39
N SER A 63 3.04 -7.08 -8.19
CA SER A 63 2.19 -7.90 -7.32
C SER A 63 0.92 -7.19 -6.83
N ASN A 64 0.76 -5.87 -6.99
CA ASN A 64 -0.52 -5.20 -6.69
C ASN A 64 -1.66 -5.71 -7.59
N GLN A 65 -1.33 -6.30 -8.75
CA GLN A 65 -2.29 -6.99 -9.62
C GLN A 65 -3.07 -8.08 -8.86
N LYS A 66 -2.46 -8.70 -7.83
CA LYS A 66 -3.09 -9.73 -7.01
C LYS A 66 -4.36 -9.23 -6.31
N ILE A 67 -4.49 -7.93 -6.04
CA ILE A 67 -5.73 -7.36 -5.46
C ILE A 67 -6.92 -7.66 -6.39
N LEU A 68 -6.76 -7.41 -7.69
CA LEU A 68 -7.82 -7.66 -8.67
C LEU A 68 -8.08 -9.16 -8.81
N THR A 69 -7.02 -9.97 -8.97
CA THR A 69 -7.17 -11.42 -9.10
C THR A 69 -7.82 -12.05 -7.87
N THR A 70 -7.50 -11.59 -6.66
CA THR A 70 -8.14 -12.07 -5.42
C THR A 70 -9.61 -11.67 -5.36
N LEU A 71 -9.95 -10.42 -5.70
CA LEU A 71 -11.34 -9.97 -5.76
C LEU A 71 -12.15 -10.82 -6.75
N THR A 72 -11.61 -11.05 -7.94
CA THR A 72 -12.20 -11.92 -8.96
C THR A 72 -12.35 -13.36 -8.45
N GLY A 73 -11.32 -13.91 -7.80
CA GLY A 73 -11.38 -15.26 -7.22
C GLY A 73 -12.49 -15.38 -6.17
N LEU A 74 -12.63 -14.38 -5.29
CA LEU A 74 -13.70 -14.35 -4.30
C LEU A 74 -15.09 -14.24 -4.95
N GLU A 75 -15.23 -13.42 -6.00
CA GLU A 75 -16.50 -13.24 -6.72
C GLU A 75 -16.94 -14.54 -7.43
N PHE A 76 -16.04 -15.19 -8.16
CA PHE A 76 -16.38 -16.33 -9.01
C PHE A 76 -16.32 -17.69 -8.29
N LEU A 77 -15.34 -17.90 -7.40
CA LEU A 77 -15.17 -19.17 -6.70
C LEU A 77 -15.91 -19.15 -5.35
N GLY A 78 -15.98 -17.97 -4.71
CA GLY A 78 -16.49 -17.84 -3.36
C GLY A 78 -15.43 -18.11 -2.28
N PRO A 79 -15.64 -17.58 -1.05
CA PRO A 79 -14.66 -17.68 0.03
C PRO A 79 -14.47 -19.09 0.59
N LYS A 80 -15.36 -20.03 0.25
CA LYS A 80 -15.33 -21.42 0.72
C LYS A 80 -14.86 -22.41 -0.34
N TYR A 81 -14.45 -21.92 -1.53
CA TYR A 81 -13.99 -22.78 -2.61
C TYR A 81 -12.76 -23.59 -2.20
N LYS A 82 -12.73 -24.86 -2.63
CA LYS A 82 -11.59 -25.75 -2.44
C LYS A 82 -11.27 -26.39 -3.79
N PHE A 83 -10.00 -26.37 -4.18
CA PHE A 83 -9.55 -27.08 -5.36
C PHE A 83 -9.57 -28.58 -5.07
N PRO A 84 -10.31 -29.40 -5.84
CA PRO A 84 -10.31 -30.83 -5.64
C PRO A 84 -9.07 -31.46 -6.28
N THR A 85 -8.57 -32.52 -5.66
CA THR A 85 -7.55 -33.39 -6.23
C THR A 85 -8.17 -34.77 -6.38
N HIS A 86 -8.13 -35.31 -7.60
CA HIS A 86 -8.75 -36.59 -7.93
C HIS A 86 -7.69 -37.59 -8.39
N ILE A 87 -7.88 -38.86 -8.03
CA ILE A 87 -7.13 -40.00 -8.57
C ILE A 87 -8.14 -40.85 -9.33
N TYR A 88 -7.83 -41.21 -10.57
CA TYR A 88 -8.69 -42.00 -11.43
C TYR A 88 -7.98 -43.29 -11.84
N PHE A 89 -8.73 -44.38 -11.95
CA PHE A 89 -8.28 -45.66 -12.48
C PHE A 89 -9.19 -46.10 -13.61
N ILE A 90 -8.61 -46.78 -14.60
CA ILE A 90 -9.35 -47.26 -15.78
C ILE A 90 -10.04 -48.60 -15.46
N ASP A 91 -9.57 -49.33 -14.44
CA ASP A 91 -10.06 -50.67 -14.07
C ASP A 91 -10.23 -50.84 -12.54
N SER A 92 -10.92 -51.90 -12.11
CA SER A 92 -11.14 -52.23 -10.70
C SER A 92 -9.84 -52.63 -9.98
N ILE A 93 -9.63 -52.11 -8.77
CA ILE A 93 -8.59 -52.59 -7.85
C ILE A 93 -9.00 -53.98 -7.39
N ASP A 94 -8.20 -55.00 -7.69
CA ASP A 94 -8.37 -56.33 -7.10
C ASP A 94 -7.80 -56.37 -5.66
N ASP A 95 -8.07 -57.45 -4.93
CA ASP A 95 -7.61 -57.59 -3.54
C ASP A 95 -6.07 -57.59 -3.39
N SER A 96 -5.32 -57.69 -4.48
CA SER A 96 -3.85 -57.60 -4.48
C SER A 96 -3.34 -56.15 -4.53
N GLY A 97 -4.18 -55.20 -4.93
CA GLY A 97 -3.83 -53.78 -5.02
C GLY A 97 -2.83 -53.46 -6.14
N VAL A 98 -2.63 -54.38 -7.09
CA VAL A 98 -1.67 -54.22 -8.19
C VAL A 98 -2.43 -53.89 -9.48
N TYR A 99 -1.94 -52.87 -10.18
CA TYR A 99 -2.31 -52.49 -11.54
C TYR A 99 -1.18 -52.81 -12.50
#